data_AF-A0A3D1FWC5-F1
#
_entry.id   AF-A0A3D1FWC5-F1
#
_cell.length_a   1.000
_cell.length_b   1.000
_cell.length_c   1.000
_cell.angle_alpha   90.00
_cell.angle_beta   90.00
_cell.angle_gamma   90.00
#
_symmetry.space_group_name_H-M   'P 1'
#
loop_
_entity.id
_entity.type
_entity.pdbx_description
1 polymer ?
#
loop_
_entity_poly.entity_id
_entity_poly.type
_entity_poly.pdbx_seq_one_letter_code
_entity_poly.pdbx_strand_id
1 'polypeptide(L)'
;GCETPAVPQLSAYSIEIDEGNATKVIDFDVFLSAPAAKTITLEYATNGVNADSGVDFEQAQGTLEIAKGATMASIPLTIFGDVDSEETESFWISFSNPVNVTIPEPYASITLRNDDGAPP
;
A
#
# COMPACT_ATOMS: atom_id res chain seq x y z
N GLY A 1 -23.12 -28.80 13.13
CA GLY A 1 -22.03 -28.10 13.84
C GLY A 1 -21.67 -26.90 13.01
N CYS A 2 -21.73 -25.69 13.57
CA CYS A 2 -21.28 -24.50 12.86
C CYS A 2 -19.82 -24.29 13.22
N GLU A 3 -18.91 -24.51 12.28
CA GLU A 3 -17.52 -24.11 12.48
C GLU A 3 -17.49 -22.57 12.50
N THR A 4 -16.82 -22.00 13.50
CA THR A 4 -16.57 -20.56 13.54
C THR A 4 -15.72 -20.21 12.30
N PRO A 5 -16.13 -19.24 11.46
CA PRO A 5 -15.33 -18.84 10.32
C PRO A 5 -13.93 -18.42 10.79
N ALA A 6 -12.89 -18.94 10.13
CA ALA A 6 -11.52 -18.54 10.42
C ALA A 6 -11.35 -17.03 10.17
N VAL A 7 -10.57 -16.36 11.02
CA VAL A 7 -10.18 -14.96 10.81
C VAL A 7 -9.20 -14.92 9.64
N PRO A 8 -9.48 -14.17 8.56
CA PRO A 8 -8.57 -14.10 7.41
C PRO A 8 -7.25 -13.42 7.79
N GLN A 9 -6.21 -13.74 7.02
CA GLN A 9 -4.92 -13.06 7.06
C GLN A 9 -4.89 -12.03 5.94
N LEU A 10 -4.42 -10.82 6.26
CA LEU A 10 -4.12 -9.81 5.26
C LEU A 10 -2.68 -9.97 4.77
N SER A 11 -2.51 -9.88 3.46
CA SER A 11 -1.22 -9.79 2.78
C SER A 11 -1.17 -8.51 1.96
N ALA A 12 -0.10 -7.76 2.15
CA ALA A 12 0.29 -6.63 1.34
C ALA A 12 1.66 -6.97 0.75
N TYR A 13 1.84 -6.76 -0.54
CA TYR A 13 3.10 -7.11 -1.21
C TYR A 13 3.86 -5.83 -1.55
N SER A 14 5.18 -5.84 -1.33
CA SER A 14 6.03 -4.78 -1.84
C SER A 14 5.94 -4.73 -3.36
N ILE A 15 5.89 -3.51 -3.90
CA ILE A 15 5.80 -3.26 -5.34
C ILE A 15 6.94 -2.35 -5.80
N GLU A 16 7.23 -2.44 -7.07
CA GLU A 16 8.16 -1.56 -7.76
C GLU A 16 7.43 -0.98 -8.97
N ILE A 17 7.49 0.34 -9.12
CA ILE A 17 6.85 1.08 -10.20
C ILE A 17 7.84 2.07 -10.79
N ASP A 18 7.64 2.42 -12.06
CA ASP A 18 8.33 3.56 -12.65
C ASP A 18 7.71 4.85 -12.09
N GLU A 19 8.55 5.82 -11.76
CA GLU A 19 8.15 7.13 -11.23
C GLU A 19 7.36 7.92 -12.29
N GLY A 20 7.78 7.86 -13.55
CA GLY A 20 7.06 8.37 -14.69
C GLY A 20 6.95 9.89 -14.72
N ASN A 21 6.68 10.46 -15.90
CA ASN A 21 6.87 11.90 -16.08
C ASN A 21 5.78 12.85 -15.60
N ALA A 22 4.81 12.33 -14.85
CA ALA A 22 3.70 13.11 -14.34
C ALA A 22 3.10 12.47 -13.10
N THR A 23 2.47 13.31 -12.28
CA THR A 23 1.67 12.85 -11.15
C THR A 23 0.65 11.80 -11.58
N LYS A 24 0.65 10.68 -10.86
CA LYS A 24 -0.27 9.56 -11.08
C LYS A 24 -0.80 9.02 -9.77
N VAL A 25 -1.95 8.36 -9.84
CA VAL A 25 -2.50 7.60 -8.72
C VAL A 25 -2.33 6.12 -9.03
N ILE A 26 -1.78 5.38 -8.07
CA ILE A 26 -1.72 3.92 -8.11
C ILE A 26 -2.70 3.34 -7.10
N ASP A 27 -3.26 2.18 -7.42
CA ASP A 27 -4.04 1.38 -6.49
C ASP A 27 -3.12 0.36 -5.81
N PHE A 28 -2.82 0.57 -4.52
CA PHE A 28 -2.07 -0.38 -3.72
C PHE A 28 -3.02 -1.46 -3.17
N ASP A 29 -2.98 -2.64 -3.77
CA ASP A 29 -3.86 -3.75 -3.41
C ASP A 29 -3.39 -4.49 -2.15
N VAL A 30 -4.35 -4.79 -1.27
CA VAL A 30 -4.19 -5.75 -0.18
C VAL A 30 -5.13 -6.94 -0.37
N PHE A 31 -4.66 -8.12 0.00
CA PHE A 31 -5.36 -9.39 -0.23
C PHE A 31 -5.69 -10.08 1.08
N LEU A 32 -6.78 -10.85 1.08
CA LEU A 32 -7.18 -11.71 2.20
C LEU A 32 -7.02 -13.17 1.83
N SER A 33 -6.54 -13.98 2.77
CA SER A 33 -6.41 -15.44 2.60
C SER A 33 -7.74 -16.19 2.42
N ALA A 34 -8.86 -15.55 2.78
CA ALA A 34 -10.22 -16.02 2.58
C ALA A 34 -11.19 -14.82 2.53
N PRO A 35 -12.41 -14.99 1.99
CA PRO A 35 -13.43 -13.94 2.03
C PRO A 35 -13.70 -13.42 3.45
N ALA A 36 -13.80 -12.11 3.61
CA ALA A 36 -14.05 -11.49 4.90
C ALA A 36 -15.37 -11.99 5.52
N ALA A 37 -15.31 -12.68 6.66
CA ALA A 37 -16.50 -13.20 7.34
C ALA A 37 -17.39 -12.08 7.94
N LYS A 38 -16.75 -10.95 8.27
CA LYS A 38 -17.34 -9.68 8.73
C LYS A 38 -16.59 -8.55 8.04
N THR A 39 -17.13 -7.33 8.05
CA THR A 39 -16.38 -6.15 7.63
C THR A 39 -15.08 -6.05 8.43
N ILE A 40 -13.97 -5.86 7.71
CA ILE A 40 -12.64 -5.65 8.26
C ILE A 40 -12.34 -4.16 8.21
N THR A 41 -11.74 -3.65 9.27
CA THR A 41 -11.18 -2.30 9.29
C THR A 41 -9.76 -2.35 9.81
N LEU A 42 -8.89 -1.51 9.26
CA LEU A 42 -7.54 -1.27 9.75
C LEU A 42 -7.13 0.16 9.40
N GLU A 43 -6.17 0.70 10.14
CA GLU A 43 -5.55 1.98 9.80
C GLU A 43 -4.32 1.76 8.93
N TYR A 44 -4.08 2.66 7.98
CA TYR A 44 -2.86 2.68 7.18
C TYR A 44 -2.19 4.06 7.25
N ALA A 45 -0.87 4.08 7.09
CA ALA A 45 -0.08 5.30 6.96
C ALA A 45 1.19 5.07 6.13
N THR A 46 1.52 6.02 5.25
CA THR A 46 2.76 6.02 4.45
C THR A 46 3.87 6.80 5.15
N ASN A 47 5.11 6.31 5.07
CA ASN A 47 6.29 6.97 5.62
C ASN A 47 7.46 6.84 4.64
N GLY A 48 8.13 7.96 4.35
CA GLY A 48 9.32 7.99 3.48
C GLY A 48 10.50 7.22 4.05
N VAL A 49 11.33 6.66 3.16
CA VAL A 49 12.65 6.09 3.50
C VAL A 49 13.73 6.99 2.94
N ASN A 50 13.82 7.03 1.63
CA ASN A 50 14.59 7.98 0.85
C ASN A 50 13.73 8.74 -0.16
N ALA A 51 12.50 8.28 -0.46
CA ALA A 51 11.48 9.13 -1.06
C ALA A 51 10.94 10.10 0.01
N ASP A 52 10.91 11.38 -0.32
CA ASP A 52 10.40 12.51 0.43
C ASP A 52 8.90 12.77 0.18
N SER A 53 8.15 12.83 1.28
CA SER A 53 6.73 13.19 1.25
C SER A 53 6.53 14.63 0.76
N GLY A 54 5.68 14.80 -0.25
CA GLY A 54 5.39 16.09 -0.88
C GLY A 54 6.32 16.41 -2.06
N VAL A 55 7.33 15.57 -2.30
CA VAL A 55 8.22 15.64 -3.47
C VAL A 55 7.95 14.46 -4.39
N ASP A 56 8.06 13.22 -3.90
CA ASP A 56 7.96 12.01 -4.74
C ASP A 56 6.64 11.26 -4.53
N PHE A 57 6.00 11.46 -3.36
CA PHE A 57 4.67 10.92 -3.07
C PHE A 57 3.87 11.82 -2.13
N GLU A 58 2.54 11.71 -2.19
CA GLU A 58 1.66 12.37 -1.21
C GLU A 58 1.53 11.50 0.04
N GLN A 59 1.83 12.05 1.23
CA GLN A 59 1.57 11.33 2.48
C GLN A 59 0.10 10.96 2.60
N ALA A 60 -0.16 9.65 2.67
CA ALA A 60 -1.48 9.08 2.81
C ALA A 60 -1.62 8.38 4.17
N GLN A 61 -2.72 8.67 4.87
CA GLN A 61 -3.14 7.93 6.05
C GLN A 61 -4.66 7.85 6.11
N GLY A 62 -5.19 6.78 6.69
CA GLY A 62 -6.63 6.62 6.79
C GLY A 62 -7.06 5.28 7.36
N THR A 63 -8.35 4.98 7.22
CA THR A 63 -8.92 3.68 7.57
C THR A 63 -9.30 2.96 6.29
N LEU A 64 -8.74 1.77 6.08
CA LEU A 64 -9.18 0.86 5.03
C LEU A 64 -10.35 0.03 5.54
N GLU A 65 -11.44 -0.01 4.77
CA GLU A 65 -12.57 -0.91 4.98
C GLU A 65 -12.57 -2.01 3.91
N ILE A 66 -12.63 -3.26 4.34
CA ILE A 66 -12.83 -4.41 3.44
C ILE A 66 -14.20 -5.01 3.74
N ALA A 67 -15.13 -4.88 2.80
CA ALA A 67 -16.51 -5.32 2.96
C ALA A 67 -16.59 -6.84 3.19
N LYS A 68 -17.59 -7.27 3.96
CA LYS A 68 -17.90 -8.70 4.13
C LYS A 68 -18.01 -9.40 2.77
N GLY A 69 -17.34 -10.53 2.62
CA GLY A 69 -17.33 -11.35 1.41
C GLY A 69 -16.25 -10.95 0.39
N ALA A 70 -15.61 -9.79 0.53
CA ALA A 70 -14.49 -9.41 -0.31
C ALA A 70 -13.20 -10.16 0.11
N THR A 71 -12.29 -10.31 -0.84
CA THR A 71 -10.95 -10.88 -0.65
C THR A 71 -9.84 -9.88 -0.94
N MET A 72 -10.20 -8.65 -1.31
CA MET A 72 -9.27 -7.62 -1.77
C MET A 72 -9.87 -6.24 -1.51
N ALA A 73 -9.00 -5.27 -1.26
CA ALA A 73 -9.31 -3.85 -1.32
C ALA A 73 -8.06 -3.09 -1.76
N SER A 74 -8.25 -1.85 -2.22
CA SER A 74 -7.18 -1.02 -2.76
C SER A 74 -7.07 0.28 -1.98
N ILE A 75 -5.84 0.74 -1.79
CA ILE A 75 -5.52 2.04 -1.19
C ILE A 75 -4.95 2.93 -2.30
N PRO A 76 -5.61 4.05 -2.65
CA PRO A 76 -5.06 4.96 -3.65
C PRO A 76 -3.85 5.70 -3.06
N LEU A 77 -2.73 5.68 -3.77
CA LEU A 77 -1.51 6.42 -3.44
C LEU A 77 -1.17 7.37 -4.60
N THR A 78 -0.97 8.64 -4.28
CA THR A 78 -0.50 9.63 -5.26
C THR A 78 1.03 9.60 -5.32
N ILE A 79 1.56 9.37 -6.52
CA ILE A 79 2.99 9.41 -6.83
C ILE A 79 3.22 10.66 -7.68
N PHE A 80 4.18 11.48 -7.27
CA PHE A 80 4.67 12.58 -8.07
C PHE A 80 5.83 12.05 -8.90
N GLY A 81 5.87 12.45 -10.15
CA GLY A 81 6.99 12.08 -11.01
C GLY A 81 7.20 13.17 -12.04
N ASP A 82 8.43 13.25 -12.55
CA ASP A 82 8.87 14.35 -13.41
C ASP A 82 9.85 13.91 -14.50
N VAL A 83 10.75 14.77 -14.95
CA VAL A 83 11.69 14.48 -16.05
C VAL A 83 13.14 14.61 -15.61
N ASP A 84 13.36 14.90 -14.33
CA ASP A 84 14.67 15.04 -13.72
C ASP A 84 15.16 13.64 -13.32
N SER A 85 16.47 13.41 -13.46
CA SER A 85 17.03 12.09 -13.17
C SER A 85 17.34 11.96 -11.68
N GLU A 86 16.73 10.99 -11.03
CA GLU A 86 16.84 10.78 -9.59
C GLU A 86 17.42 9.39 -9.24
N GLU A 87 17.79 9.17 -7.98
CA GLU A 87 18.11 7.81 -7.53
C GLU A 87 16.84 6.94 -7.48
N THR A 88 16.98 5.62 -7.36
CA THR A 88 15.81 4.79 -7.04
C THR A 88 15.43 5.00 -5.58
N GLU A 89 14.17 5.36 -5.36
CA GLU A 89 13.67 5.75 -4.06
C GLU A 89 12.57 4.83 -3.54
N SER A 90 12.24 4.98 -2.27
CA SER A 90 11.25 4.13 -1.61
C SER A 90 10.57 4.81 -0.43
N PHE A 91 9.34 4.38 -0.19
CA PHE A 91 8.57 4.65 1.01
C PHE A 91 7.84 3.39 1.47
N TRP A 92 7.46 3.34 2.74
CA TRP A 92 6.66 2.25 3.31
C TRP A 92 5.20 2.65 3.44
N ILE A 93 4.29 1.70 3.24
CA ILE A 93 2.96 1.73 3.83
C ILE A 93 2.92 0.79 5.04
N SER A 94 2.30 1.24 6.13
CA SER A 94 2.18 0.48 7.39
C SER A 94 0.71 0.29 7.76
N PHE A 95 0.39 -0.81 8.43
CA PHE A 95 -0.96 -1.19 8.82
C PHE A 95 -1.07 -1.37 10.33
N SER A 96 -2.11 -0.81 10.94
CA SER A 96 -2.34 -0.88 12.39
C SER A 96 -3.82 -1.01 12.75
N ASN A 97 -4.12 -1.21 14.03
CA ASN A 97 -5.48 -1.33 14.57
C ASN A 97 -6.41 -2.31 13.81
N PRO A 98 -5.98 -3.55 13.50
CA PRO A 98 -6.79 -4.49 12.73
C PRO A 98 -8.03 -4.96 13.51
N VAL A 99 -9.17 -4.99 12.83
CA VAL A 99 -10.44 -5.54 13.32
C VAL A 99 -10.92 -6.64 12.39
N ASN A 100 -11.25 -7.80 12.96
CA ASN A 100 -11.70 -9.01 12.24
C ASN A 100 -10.68 -9.59 11.22
N VAL A 101 -9.40 -9.24 11.34
CA VAL A 101 -8.31 -9.70 10.47
C VAL A 101 -7.04 -9.90 11.29
N THR A 102 -6.12 -10.74 10.81
CA THR A 102 -4.74 -10.81 11.32
C THR A 102 -3.78 -10.33 10.25
N ILE A 103 -2.70 -9.64 10.64
CA ILE A 103 -1.72 -9.08 9.71
C ILE A 103 -0.34 -9.64 10.09
N PRO A 104 0.13 -10.71 9.43
CA PRO A 104 1.44 -11.30 9.74
C PRO A 104 2.60 -10.34 9.47
N GLU A 105 2.48 -9.52 8.42
CA GLU A 105 3.47 -8.52 8.01
C GLU A 105 2.76 -7.15 7.88
N PRO A 106 2.90 -6.25 8.87
CA PRO A 106 2.10 -5.03 8.94
C PRO A 106 2.69 -3.86 8.14
N TYR A 107 3.44 -4.14 7.07
CA TYR A 107 4.01 -3.12 6.19
C TYR A 107 4.35 -3.69 4.81
N ALA A 108 4.48 -2.82 3.82
CA ALA A 108 4.98 -3.14 2.48
C ALA A 108 5.76 -1.95 1.90
N SER A 109 6.75 -2.23 1.05
CA SER A 109 7.57 -1.21 0.39
C SER A 109 6.95 -0.81 -0.94
N ILE A 110 6.98 0.47 -1.26
CA ILE A 110 6.75 0.98 -2.61
C ILE A 110 8.08 1.55 -3.08
N THR A 111 8.65 0.95 -4.13
CA THR A 111 9.88 1.42 -4.77
C THR A 111 9.53 2.21 -6.02
N LEU A 112 10.10 3.41 -6.14
CA LEU A 112 10.00 4.31 -7.27
C LEU A 112 11.29 4.21 -8.08
N ARG A 113 11.22 3.62 -9.28
CA ARG A 113 12.35 3.57 -10.19
C ARG A 113 12.41 4.83 -11.03
N ASN A 114 13.59 5.43 -11.05
CA ASN A 114 13.96 6.45 -12.03
C ASN A 114 13.86 5.88 -13.46
N ASP A 115 13.05 6.52 -14.30
CA ASP A 115 12.93 6.27 -15.73
C ASP A 115 13.49 7.39 -16.63
N ASP A 116 14.15 8.39 -16.04
CA ASP A 116 14.65 9.63 -16.64
C ASP A 116 16.17 9.68 -16.84
N GLY A 117 16.73 8.58 -17.34
CA GLY A 117 18.16 8.49 -17.68
C GLY A 117 19.05 8.15 -16.48
N ALA A 118 20.37 8.35 -16.62
CA ALA A 118 21.30 7.99 -15.55
C ALA A 118 21.31 9.09 -14.47
N PRO A 119 21.21 8.72 -13.18
CA PRO A 119 21.30 9.69 -12.08
C PRO A 119 22.65 10.44 -12.10
N PRO A 120 22.69 11.69 -11.63
CA PRO A 120 23.90 12.51 -11.58
C PRO A 120 25.01 11.98 -10.65
#